data_AF-A0A539DNX6-F1
#
_entry.id   AF-A0A539DNX6-F1
#
_cell.length_a   1.000
_cell.length_b   1.000
_cell.length_c   1.000
_cell.angle_alpha   90.00
_cell.angle_beta   90.00
_cell.angle_gamma   90.00
#
_symmetry.space_group_name_H-M   'P 1'
#
loop_
_entity.id
_entity.type
_entity.pdbx_description
1 polymer ?
#
loop_
_entity_poly.entity_id
_entity_poly.type
_entity_poly.pdbx_seq_one_letter_code
_entity_poly.pdbx_strand_id
1 'polypeptide(L)'
;MLFVGTHERQLDEKGRLALPASFRTHLGEHCYLVFGDDQCVNVIPSAEFETMAHQLVARVERGEVSRQRQRAVASSASMVAVDKQGRVMVDDKLRAYADLTTESRVIVTGNFTKIEIWSPQRFARINEEGTSDLAGETQLGTTDSTTDSTTDSTKQQKEDRGQTTPMTAPRP
;
A
#
# COMPACT_ATOMS: atom_id res chain seq x y z
N MET A 1 24.62 -1.34 4.52
CA MET A 1 24.40 -0.33 3.45
C MET A 1 22.95 0.11 3.54
N LEU A 2 22.63 1.38 3.26
CA LEU A 2 21.28 1.94 3.46
C LEU A 2 20.81 2.74 2.24
N PHE A 3 19.54 2.58 1.87
CA PHE A 3 18.82 3.42 0.93
C PHE A 3 17.99 4.45 1.70
N VAL A 4 18.24 5.74 1.47
CA VAL A 4 17.53 6.84 2.13
C VAL A 4 17.26 7.99 1.15
N GLY A 5 16.17 8.71 1.39
CA GLY A 5 15.74 9.85 0.58
C GLY A 5 14.72 9.49 -0.50
N THR A 6 14.07 10.53 -1.03
CA THR A 6 12.92 10.43 -1.94
C THR A 6 13.19 11.20 -3.22
N HIS A 7 12.86 10.60 -4.37
CA HIS A 7 13.18 11.14 -5.69
C HIS A 7 12.01 10.95 -6.67
N GLU A 8 11.61 12.01 -7.36
CA GLU A 8 10.68 11.90 -8.49
C GLU A 8 11.39 11.43 -9.76
N ARG A 9 10.80 10.47 -10.46
CA ARG A 9 11.28 9.93 -11.74
C ARG A 9 10.11 9.66 -12.67
N GLN A 10 10.42 9.24 -13.89
CA GLN A 10 9.45 8.76 -14.87
C GLN A 10 10.02 7.49 -15.51
N LEU A 11 9.15 6.54 -15.84
CA LEU A 11 9.55 5.39 -16.63
C LEU A 11 9.73 5.83 -18.09
N ASP A 12 10.68 5.21 -18.79
CA ASP A 12 10.74 5.39 -20.24
C ASP A 12 9.66 4.58 -20.96
N GLU A 13 9.53 4.77 -22.27
CA GLU A 13 8.54 4.08 -23.13
C GLU A 13 8.61 2.55 -23.04
N LYS A 14 9.77 2.00 -22.63
CA LYS A 14 9.97 0.55 -22.48
C LYS A 14 9.70 0.06 -21.06
N GLY A 15 9.23 0.93 -20.16
CA GLY A 15 9.00 0.58 -18.76
C GLY A 15 10.27 0.52 -17.91
N ARG A 16 11.38 1.13 -18.36
CA ARG A 16 12.62 1.17 -17.56
C ARG A 16 12.65 2.41 -16.69
N LEU A 17 13.12 2.25 -15.46
CA LEU A 17 13.23 3.32 -14.47
C LEU A 17 14.70 3.60 -14.14
N ALA A 18 15.13 4.85 -14.29
CA ALA A 18 16.46 5.28 -13.89
C ALA A 18 16.53 5.52 -12.38
N LEU A 19 17.30 4.67 -11.68
CA LEU A 19 17.47 4.79 -10.24
C LEU A 19 18.35 6.00 -9.88
N PRO A 20 18.13 6.67 -8.73
CA PRO A 20 19.03 7.69 -8.19
C PRO A 20 20.48 7.19 -8.08
N ALA A 21 21.46 8.07 -8.34
CA ALA A 21 22.87 7.68 -8.32
C ALA A 21 23.32 7.13 -6.96
N SER A 22 22.81 7.71 -5.85
CA SER A 22 23.04 7.25 -4.47
C SER A 22 22.58 5.82 -4.21
N PHE A 23 21.59 5.33 -4.96
CA PHE A 23 21.04 3.99 -4.80
C PHE A 23 21.83 2.95 -5.62
N ARG A 24 22.35 3.34 -6.80
CA ARG A 24 23.07 2.42 -7.70
C ARG A 24 24.27 1.75 -7.02
N THR A 25 25.01 2.49 -6.20
CA THR A 25 26.24 2.01 -5.53
C THR A 25 25.99 0.78 -4.65
N HIS A 26 24.78 0.63 -4.10
CA HIS A 26 24.46 -0.40 -3.13
C HIS A 26 23.64 -1.57 -3.72
N LEU A 27 23.22 -1.50 -4.98
CA LEU A 27 22.29 -2.47 -5.58
C LEU A 27 22.98 -3.68 -6.22
N GLY A 28 24.21 -3.51 -6.70
CA GLY A 28 24.94 -4.53 -7.47
C GLY A 28 24.50 -4.62 -8.94
N GLU A 29 24.93 -5.68 -9.63
CA GLU A 29 24.60 -5.93 -11.05
C GLU A 29 23.18 -6.47 -11.26
N HIS A 30 22.65 -7.17 -10.24
CA HIS A 30 21.33 -7.79 -10.26
C HIS A 30 20.56 -7.48 -8.99
N CYS A 31 19.26 -7.28 -9.15
CA CYS A 31 18.32 -7.07 -8.05
C CYS A 31 16.99 -7.76 -8.33
N TYR A 32 16.14 -7.84 -7.32
CA TYR A 32 14.79 -8.34 -7.45
C TYR A 32 13.79 -7.21 -7.38
N LEU A 33 12.84 -7.20 -8.31
CA LEU A 33 11.63 -6.40 -8.19
C LEU A 33 10.49 -7.29 -7.74
N VAL A 34 9.73 -6.86 -6.75
CA VAL A 34 8.66 -7.66 -6.13
C VAL A 34 7.53 -6.75 -5.65
N PHE A 35 6.31 -7.29 -5.52
CA PHE A 35 5.22 -6.56 -4.88
C PHE A 35 5.62 -6.15 -3.46
N GLY A 36 5.48 -4.86 -3.17
CA GLY A 36 5.60 -4.34 -1.82
C GLY A 36 4.25 -4.25 -1.11
N ASP A 37 4.31 -4.05 0.20
CA ASP A 37 3.11 -3.71 0.97
C ASP A 37 2.55 -2.35 0.48
N ASP A 38 1.27 -2.08 0.76
CA ASP A 38 0.56 -0.85 0.35
C ASP A 38 0.57 -0.54 -1.16
N GLN A 39 0.71 -1.60 -1.97
CA GLN A 39 0.67 -1.56 -3.42
C GLN A 39 1.78 -0.70 -4.05
N CYS A 40 3.02 -0.92 -3.62
CA CYS A 40 4.23 -0.39 -4.26
C CYS A 40 5.06 -1.50 -4.92
N VAL A 41 6.15 -1.14 -5.62
CA VAL A 41 7.16 -2.10 -6.08
C VAL A 41 8.42 -1.94 -5.24
N ASN A 42 8.86 -3.03 -4.60
CA ASN A 42 10.17 -3.06 -3.96
C ASN A 42 11.25 -3.38 -4.99
N VAL A 43 12.40 -2.70 -4.92
CA VAL A 43 13.66 -3.09 -5.56
C VAL A 43 14.63 -3.49 -4.45
N ILE A 44 15.04 -4.75 -4.45
CA ILE A 44 15.79 -5.36 -3.34
C ILE A 44 17.12 -5.90 -3.87
N PRO A 45 18.28 -5.57 -3.26
CA PRO A 45 19.55 -6.21 -3.58
C PRO A 45 19.45 -7.73 -3.46
N SER A 46 20.16 -8.48 -4.32
CA SER A 46 20.04 -9.95 -4.38
C SER A 46 20.26 -10.64 -3.03
N ALA A 47 21.29 -10.24 -2.28
CA ALA A 47 21.58 -10.81 -0.95
C ALA A 47 20.48 -10.54 0.09
N GLU A 48 19.86 -9.35 0.04
CA GLU A 48 18.76 -8.97 0.93
C GLU A 48 17.48 -9.74 0.57
N PHE A 49 17.23 -9.95 -0.73
CA PHE A 49 16.09 -10.73 -1.20
C PHE A 49 16.19 -12.20 -0.77
N GLU A 50 17.37 -12.82 -0.88
CA GLU A 50 17.61 -14.18 -0.40
C GLU A 50 17.37 -14.31 1.10
N THR A 51 17.87 -13.35 1.88
CA THR A 51 17.64 -13.28 3.33
C THR A 51 16.15 -13.16 3.65
N MET A 52 15.44 -12.26 2.97
CA MET A 52 13.99 -12.06 3.11
C MET A 52 13.22 -13.34 2.74
N ALA A 53 13.60 -14.02 1.65
CA ALA A 53 12.95 -15.24 1.19
C ALA A 53 13.09 -16.37 2.22
N HIS A 54 14.29 -16.59 2.76
CA HIS A 54 14.52 -17.58 3.82
C HIS A 54 13.71 -17.28 5.08
N GLN A 55 13.67 -16.02 5.51
CA GLN A 55 12.87 -15.61 6.66
C GLN A 55 11.38 -15.85 6.41
N LEU A 56 10.87 -15.55 5.22
CA LEU A 56 9.48 -15.76 4.86
C LEU A 56 9.11 -17.26 4.89
N VAL A 57 9.97 -18.13 4.34
CA VAL A 57 9.79 -19.59 4.40
C VAL A 57 9.70 -20.06 5.85
N ALA A 58 10.65 -19.66 6.69
CA ALA A 58 10.67 -20.06 8.11
C ALA A 58 9.43 -19.58 8.88
N ARG A 59 8.92 -18.37 8.59
CA ARG A 59 7.69 -17.84 9.20
C ARG A 59 6.45 -18.64 8.78
N VAL A 60 6.39 -19.10 7.53
CA VAL A 60 5.31 -19.97 7.05
C VAL A 60 5.35 -21.34 7.73
N GLU A 61 6.53 -21.91 7.91
CA GLU A 61 6.72 -23.19 8.62
C GLU A 61 6.28 -23.11 10.09
N ARG A 62 6.48 -21.95 10.74
CA ARG A 62 6.00 -21.67 12.10
C ARG A 62 4.51 -21.30 12.16
N GLY A 63 3.81 -21.18 11.03
CA GLY A 63 2.40 -20.81 10.97
C GLY A 63 2.10 -19.32 11.19
N GLU A 64 3.11 -18.46 11.21
CA GLU A 64 2.98 -17.01 11.42
C GLU A 64 2.53 -16.26 10.16
N VAL A 65 2.74 -16.88 8.99
CA VAL A 65 2.42 -16.32 7.68
C VAL A 65 1.76 -17.39 6.81
N SER A 66 0.77 -17.00 6.01
CA SER A 66 0.08 -17.93 5.12
C SER A 66 0.95 -18.38 3.94
N ARG A 67 0.75 -19.62 3.48
CA ARG A 67 1.39 -20.13 2.25
C ARG A 67 1.00 -19.30 1.02
N GLN A 68 -0.19 -18.71 1.03
CA GLN A 68 -0.68 -17.82 -0.02
C GLN A 68 0.19 -16.57 -0.12
N ARG A 69 0.60 -15.96 1.01
CA ARG A 69 1.51 -14.81 1.00
C ARG A 69 2.87 -15.20 0.43
N GLN A 70 3.44 -16.34 0.83
CA GLN A 70 4.70 -16.83 0.25
C GLN A 70 4.60 -17.01 -1.27
N ARG A 71 3.52 -17.64 -1.77
CA ARG A 71 3.29 -17.79 -3.22
C ARG A 71 3.13 -16.46 -3.92
N ALA A 72 2.44 -15.49 -3.32
CA ALA A 72 2.27 -14.16 -3.89
C ALA A 72 3.61 -13.42 -4.01
N VAL A 73 4.46 -13.45 -2.98
CA VAL A 73 5.81 -12.87 -3.02
C VAL A 73 6.66 -13.57 -4.08
N ALA A 74 6.75 -14.90 -4.04
CA ALA A 74 7.58 -15.65 -4.99
C ALA A 74 7.14 -15.46 -6.45
N SER A 75 5.82 -15.47 -6.72
CA SER A 75 5.31 -15.32 -8.08
C SER A 75 5.33 -13.88 -8.61
N SER A 76 5.46 -12.88 -7.74
CA SER A 76 5.61 -11.47 -8.15
C SER A 76 7.06 -11.04 -8.30
N ALA A 77 8.01 -11.83 -7.80
CA ALA A 77 9.41 -11.51 -7.86
C ALA A 77 10.02 -11.77 -9.25
N SER A 78 10.66 -10.75 -9.80
CA SER A 78 11.43 -10.80 -11.06
C SER A 78 12.87 -10.39 -10.78
N MET A 79 13.84 -11.25 -11.08
CA MET A 79 15.25 -10.86 -11.08
C MET A 79 15.55 -10.03 -12.33
N VAL A 80 16.15 -8.86 -12.16
CA VAL A 80 16.50 -7.96 -13.26
C VAL A 80 17.97 -7.55 -13.18
N ALA A 81 18.57 -7.27 -14.34
CA ALA A 81 19.89 -6.66 -14.42
C ALA A 81 19.78 -5.12 -14.32
N VAL A 82 20.75 -4.51 -13.66
CA VAL A 82 20.96 -3.06 -13.65
C VAL A 82 21.81 -2.71 -14.87
N ASP A 83 21.26 -1.91 -15.79
CA ASP A 83 22.01 -1.54 -16.99
C ASP A 83 23.15 -0.55 -16.67
N LYS A 84 24.03 -0.29 -17.66
CA LYS A 84 25.15 0.66 -17.51
C LYS A 84 24.73 2.09 -17.14
N GLN A 85 23.45 2.44 -17.34
CA GLN A 85 22.89 3.75 -16.99
C GLN A 85 22.22 3.74 -15.61
N GLY A 86 22.23 2.59 -14.90
CA GLY A 86 21.58 2.43 -13.61
C GLY A 86 20.06 2.30 -13.71
N ARG A 87 19.54 1.80 -14.84
CA ARG A 87 18.11 1.55 -15.02
C ARG A 87 17.75 0.10 -14.72
N VAL A 88 16.53 -0.09 -14.24
CA VAL A 88 15.89 -1.39 -14.03
C VAL A 88 14.60 -1.47 -14.84
N MET A 89 14.26 -2.65 -15.33
CA MET A 89 13.00 -2.90 -16.02
C MET A 89 11.88 -3.14 -15.01
N VAL A 90 10.80 -2.35 -15.07
CA VAL A 90 9.59 -2.56 -14.27
C VAL A 90 8.52 -3.15 -15.18
N ASP A 91 8.33 -4.47 -15.10
CA ASP A 91 7.41 -5.19 -15.97
C ASP A 91 5.93 -4.79 -15.78
N ASP A 92 5.08 -5.16 -16.74
CA ASP A 92 3.66 -4.79 -16.77
C ASP A 92 2.90 -5.24 -15.52
N LYS A 93 3.26 -6.40 -14.97
CA LYS A 93 2.61 -6.96 -13.78
C LYS A 93 2.91 -6.10 -12.55
N LEU A 94 4.18 -5.71 -12.37
CA LEU A 94 4.61 -4.81 -11.31
C LEU A 94 3.99 -3.43 -11.45
N ARG A 95 3.94 -2.89 -12.68
CA ARG A 95 3.31 -1.60 -12.98
C ARG A 95 1.82 -1.61 -12.68
N ALA A 96 1.10 -2.64 -13.10
CA ALA A 96 -0.33 -2.76 -12.84
C ALA A 96 -0.63 -2.86 -11.34
N TYR A 97 0.17 -3.62 -10.58
CA TYR A 97 0.02 -3.74 -9.13
C TYR A 97 0.19 -2.39 -8.43
N ALA A 98 1.24 -1.65 -8.80
CA ALA A 98 1.59 -0.39 -8.16
C ALA A 98 0.96 0.87 -8.79
N ASP A 99 0.07 0.70 -9.77
CA ASP A 99 -0.60 1.78 -10.49
C ASP A 99 0.39 2.77 -11.11
N LEU A 100 1.37 2.22 -11.83
CA LEU A 100 2.44 2.97 -12.51
C LEU A 100 2.19 3.01 -14.01
N THR A 101 2.33 4.19 -14.62
CA THR A 101 2.24 4.37 -16.06
C THR A 101 3.53 5.00 -16.61
N THR A 102 3.82 4.82 -17.90
CA THR A 102 4.97 5.48 -18.56
C THR A 102 4.77 6.99 -18.69
N GLU A 103 3.52 7.43 -18.76
CA GLU A 103 3.16 8.85 -18.94
C GLU A 103 3.17 9.65 -17.65
N SER A 104 3.15 8.99 -16.48
CA SER A 104 3.09 9.63 -15.17
C SER A 104 4.43 9.60 -14.44
N ARG A 105 4.65 10.60 -13.58
CA ARG A 105 5.75 10.56 -12.61
C ARG A 105 5.52 9.43 -11.60
N VAL A 106 6.63 8.93 -11.06
CA VAL A 106 6.68 7.96 -9.97
C VAL A 106 7.60 8.49 -8.87
N ILE A 107 7.37 8.02 -7.65
CA ILE A 107 8.24 8.30 -6.51
C ILE A 107 9.16 7.11 -6.29
N VAL A 108 10.45 7.37 -6.17
CA VAL A 108 11.48 6.39 -5.84
C VAL A 108 12.07 6.77 -4.49
N THR A 109 11.84 5.95 -3.47
CA THR A 109 12.25 6.24 -2.10
C THR A 109 13.08 5.11 -1.51
N GLY A 110 14.02 5.44 -0.63
CA GLY A 110 14.76 4.47 0.15
C GLY A 110 14.00 4.08 1.41
N ASN A 111 13.89 2.78 1.68
CA ASN A 111 13.36 2.23 2.93
C ASN A 111 14.40 1.29 3.56
N PHE A 112 15.56 1.89 3.89
CA PHE A 112 16.72 1.26 4.49
C PHE A 112 17.32 0.10 3.67
N THR A 113 16.78 -1.11 3.79
CA THR A 113 17.33 -2.31 3.13
C THR A 113 16.86 -2.48 1.69
N LYS A 114 15.85 -1.71 1.27
CA LYS A 114 15.24 -1.76 -0.05
C LYS A 114 14.94 -0.36 -0.59
N ILE A 115 14.67 -0.30 -1.88
CA ILE A 115 14.11 0.88 -2.55
C ILE A 115 12.65 0.56 -2.85
N GLU A 116 11.78 1.57 -2.81
CA GLU A 116 10.37 1.42 -3.16
C GLU A 116 10.00 2.38 -4.30
N ILE A 117 9.15 1.92 -5.20
CA ILE A 117 8.62 2.67 -6.33
C ILE A 117 7.10 2.78 -6.16
N TRP A 118 6.62 4.01 -6.18
CA TRP A 118 5.23 4.33 -5.87
C TRP A 118 4.59 5.21 -6.92
N SER A 119 3.26 5.10 -7.05
CA SER A 119 2.48 6.20 -7.59
C SER A 119 2.50 7.38 -6.60
N PRO A 120 2.58 8.63 -7.08
CA PRO A 120 2.65 9.80 -6.20
C PRO A 120 1.49 9.90 -5.20
N GLN A 121 0.29 9.52 -5.63
CA GLN A 121 -0.92 9.58 -4.82
C GLN A 121 -0.88 8.59 -3.66
N ARG A 122 -0.44 7.34 -3.90
CA ARG A 122 -0.32 6.33 -2.84
C ARG A 122 0.79 6.69 -1.86
N PHE A 123 1.93 7.16 -2.36
CA PHE A 123 3.03 7.58 -1.51
C PHE A 123 2.64 8.73 -0.58
N ALA A 124 1.96 9.76 -1.11
CA ALA A 124 1.54 10.91 -0.30
C ALA A 124 0.68 10.49 0.90
N ARG A 125 -0.31 9.61 0.69
CA ARG A 125 -1.18 9.11 1.75
C ARG A 125 -0.40 8.38 2.86
N ILE A 126 0.42 7.39 2.49
CA ILE A 126 1.16 6.59 3.46
C ILE A 126 2.23 7.42 4.18
N ASN A 127 2.88 8.34 3.46
CA ASN A 127 3.92 9.18 4.04
C ASN A 127 3.33 10.24 4.99
N GLU A 128 2.13 10.76 4.72
CA GLU A 128 1.42 11.66 5.64
C GLU A 128 1.12 10.94 6.97
N GLU A 129 0.51 9.75 6.90
CA GLU A 129 0.24 8.91 8.08
C GLU A 129 1.51 8.69 8.93
N GLY A 130 2.59 8.24 8.28
CA GLY A 130 3.86 8.01 8.98
C GLY A 130 4.51 9.30 9.52
N THR A 131 4.34 10.44 8.84
CA THR A 131 4.88 11.72 9.30
C THR A 131 4.12 12.24 10.52
N SER A 132 2.79 12.08 10.55
CA SER A 132 1.97 12.43 11.73
C SER A 132 2.33 11.59 12.95
N ASP A 133 2.58 10.28 12.77
CA ASP A 133 3.07 9.42 13.84
C ASP A 133 4.44 9.88 14.37
N LEU A 134 5.36 10.28 13.49
CA LEU A 134 6.66 10.84 13.89
C LEU A 134 6.53 12.19 14.61
N ALA A 135 5.54 13.01 14.24
CA ALA A 135 5.23 14.27 14.90
C ALA A 135 4.55 14.08 16.27
N GLY A 136 4.12 12.86 16.59
CA GLY A 136 3.41 12.53 17.84
C GLY A 136 1.94 12.94 17.85
N GLU A 137 1.32 13.12 16.68
CA GLU A 137 -0.06 13.58 16.53
C GLU A 137 -1.09 12.45 16.53
N THR A 138 -0.74 11.26 17.04
CA THR A 138 -1.66 10.11 17.10
C THR A 138 -2.96 10.54 17.79
N GLN A 139 -4.04 10.50 17.01
CA GLN A 139 -5.39 10.84 17.44
C GLN A 139 -5.70 10.01 18.69
N LEU A 140 -5.76 10.67 19.86
CA LEU A 140 -6.31 10.06 21.06
C LEU A 140 -7.74 9.63 20.70
N GLY A 141 -7.91 8.32 20.50
CA GLY A 141 -9.21 7.70 20.41
C GLY A 141 -10.03 8.15 21.61
N THR A 142 -11.09 8.88 21.32
CA THR A 142 -12.13 9.23 22.28
C THR A 142 -12.65 7.94 22.89
N THR A 143 -12.25 7.65 24.12
CA THR A 143 -12.96 6.69 24.96
C THR A 143 -14.26 7.36 25.40
N ASP A 144 -15.35 7.04 24.73
CA ASP A 144 -16.70 7.23 25.25
C ASP A 144 -16.83 6.50 26.59
N SER A 145 -17.14 7.23 27.67
CA SER A 145 -18.10 6.83 28.71
C SER A 145 -18.04 7.75 29.94
N THR A 146 -19.07 8.59 30.13
CA THR A 146 -19.70 9.04 31.39
C THR A 146 -20.70 10.14 30.96
N THR A 147 -22.02 9.94 30.95
CA THR A 147 -22.86 9.83 32.15
C THR A 147 -24.14 9.03 31.91
N ASP A 148 -24.38 8.12 32.84
CA ASP A 148 -25.67 7.61 33.28
C ASP A 148 -26.62 8.78 33.65
N SER A 149 -27.85 8.76 33.14
CA SER A 149 -28.98 9.41 33.81
C SER A 149 -30.26 8.62 33.54
N THR A 150 -30.48 7.65 34.42
CA THR A 150 -31.79 7.11 34.79
C THR A 150 -32.76 8.23 35.17
N THR A 151 -33.97 8.27 34.59
CA THR A 151 -35.25 8.43 35.33
C THR A 151 -36.43 8.02 34.44
N ASP A 152 -37.07 6.93 34.86
CA ASP A 152 -38.36 6.39 34.46
C ASP A 152 -39.53 7.22 35.03
N SER A 153 -40.60 7.46 34.25
CA SER A 153 -42.01 7.39 34.71
C SER A 153 -43.06 7.83 33.65
N THR A 154 -43.76 6.84 33.11
CA THR A 154 -45.25 6.69 33.07
C THR A 154 -46.15 7.77 32.41
N LYS A 155 -46.84 7.43 31.29
CA LYS A 155 -48.33 7.30 31.18
C LYS A 155 -48.89 7.11 29.75
N GLN A 156 -49.50 5.94 29.55
CA GLN A 156 -50.90 5.69 29.16
C GLN A 156 -51.43 5.88 27.71
N GLN A 157 -52.06 4.80 27.23
CA GLN A 157 -52.84 4.58 26.00
C GLN A 157 -54.21 5.31 25.94
N LYS A 158 -54.69 5.61 24.71
CA LYS A 158 -55.93 5.11 24.04
C LYS A 158 -56.28 5.96 22.80
N GLU A 159 -56.40 5.34 21.61
CA GLU A 159 -57.65 5.10 20.81
C GLU A 159 -58.35 6.40 20.34
N ASP A 160 -58.72 6.63 19.06
CA ASP A 160 -59.72 5.86 18.30
C ASP A 160 -59.82 6.32 16.81
N ARG A 161 -60.19 5.37 15.93
CA ARG A 161 -60.84 5.42 14.58
C ARG A 161 -60.37 6.43 13.50
N GLY A 162 -59.98 5.98 12.30
CA GLY A 162 -60.82 5.37 11.23
C GLY A 162 -60.87 6.38 10.05
N GLN A 163 -60.87 6.11 8.75
CA GLN A 163 -61.30 4.97 7.93
C GLN A 163 -60.84 5.22 6.47
N THR A 164 -60.35 4.16 5.79
CA THR A 164 -60.56 3.78 4.36
C THR A 164 -60.58 4.82 3.20
N THR A 165 -59.62 4.63 2.28
CA THR A 165 -59.57 4.87 0.81
C THR A 165 -60.78 4.23 0.04
N PRO A 166 -61.02 4.39 -1.30
CA PRO A 166 -60.04 4.50 -2.42
C PRO A 166 -60.43 5.28 -3.73
N MET A 167 -59.52 5.26 -4.73
CA MET A 167 -59.73 5.16 -6.21
C MET A 167 -60.36 6.37 -6.97
N THR A 168 -60.03 6.79 -8.21
CA THR A 168 -59.21 6.34 -9.36
C THR A 168 -58.97 7.54 -10.31
N ALA A 169 -57.94 7.45 -11.16
CA ALA A 169 -57.52 8.36 -12.25
C ALA A 169 -58.55 8.47 -13.43
N PRO A 170 -58.29 9.20 -14.55
CA PRO A 170 -57.17 8.99 -15.49
C PRO A 170 -56.52 10.26 -16.09
N ARG A 171 -55.37 10.08 -16.73
CA ARG A 171 -54.71 11.03 -17.65
C ARG A 171 -55.07 10.69 -19.11
N PRO A 172 -54.95 11.66 -20.04
CA PRO A 172 -55.13 11.48 -21.48
C PRO A 172 -53.97 10.73 -22.15
#